data_AF-A0A7V3LWT5-F1
#
_entry.id   AF-A0A7V3LWT5-F1
#
_cell.length_a   1.000
_cell.length_b   1.000
_cell.length_c   1.000
_cell.angle_alpha   90.00
_cell.angle_beta   90.00
_cell.angle_gamma   90.00
#
_symmetry.space_group_name_H-M   'P 1'
#
loop_
_entity.id
_entity.type
_entity.pdbx_description
1 polymer ?
#
loop_
_entity_poly.entity_id
_entity_poly.type
_entity_poly.pdbx_seq_one_letter_code
_entity_poly.pdbx_strand_id
1 'polypeptide(L)'
;GQVSGGGRKPWRQKGTGRARQGSIRAPHWRGGGTVFGPQPRSYAKRMPRKMRRLALRSALTVKAQAQEIIVLDELSMDAPRTKAMDAMMDALGVERNALLLLPEANDNVELSARNLPYVKILRANYLNVRDLLGYKVIIMPKQAIEVIASFLGEESEPEAVAEEE
;
A
#
# COMPACT_ATOMS: atom_id res chain seq x y z
N GLY A 1 -23.14 -28.95 12.66
CA GLY A 1 -21.90 -28.14 12.56
C GLY A 1 -21.47 -28.07 11.10
N GLN A 2 -20.50 -27.23 10.76
CA GLN A 2 -19.96 -27.12 9.38
C GLN A 2 -19.15 -28.36 8.96
N VAL A 3 -18.75 -29.21 9.91
CA VAL A 3 -18.08 -30.48 9.66
C VAL A 3 -19.11 -31.58 9.41
N SER A 4 -19.01 -32.26 8.27
CA SER A 4 -19.95 -33.30 7.81
C SER A 4 -20.08 -34.48 8.78
N GLY A 5 -21.29 -34.96 9.06
CA GLY A 5 -21.56 -36.12 9.93
C GLY A 5 -21.87 -35.77 11.39
N GLY A 6 -21.91 -36.78 12.27
CA GLY A 6 -22.17 -36.58 13.71
C GLY A 6 -23.63 -36.32 14.12
N GLY A 7 -24.59 -36.64 13.24
CA GLY A 7 -26.03 -36.55 13.51
C GLY A 7 -26.62 -37.70 14.34
N ARG A 8 -25.83 -38.73 14.67
CA ARG A 8 -26.24 -39.83 15.56
C ARG A 8 -25.34 -39.89 16.79
N LYS A 9 -25.96 -40.09 17.95
CA LYS A 9 -25.23 -40.29 19.21
C LYS A 9 -24.32 -41.52 19.11
N PRO A 10 -23.03 -41.42 19.46
CA PRO A 10 -22.10 -42.54 19.31
C PRO A 10 -22.48 -43.78 20.13
N TRP A 11 -23.02 -43.59 21.34
CA TRP A 11 -23.48 -44.67 22.22
C TRP A 11 -24.55 -44.20 23.24
N ARG A 12 -25.15 -45.15 23.95
CA ARG A 12 -26.15 -44.90 25.01
C ARG A 12 -25.59 -44.02 26.13
N GLN A 13 -26.42 -43.22 26.78
CA GLN A 13 -25.99 -42.23 27.79
C GLN A 13 -25.30 -42.83 29.03
N LYS A 14 -25.66 -44.07 29.39
CA LYS A 14 -25.14 -44.80 30.55
C LYS A 14 -24.95 -46.29 30.18
N GLY A 15 -24.21 -47.04 30.99
CA GLY A 15 -24.06 -48.49 30.86
C GLY A 15 -22.96 -48.99 29.92
N THR A 16 -22.10 -48.10 29.39
CA THR A 16 -21.05 -48.46 28.41
C THR A 16 -19.62 -48.36 28.96
N GLY A 17 -19.42 -47.85 30.18
CA GLY A 17 -18.09 -47.62 30.79
C GLY A 17 -17.25 -46.52 30.13
N ARG A 18 -17.74 -45.90 29.04
CA ARG A 18 -17.06 -44.83 28.29
C ARG A 18 -17.47 -43.46 28.78
N ALA A 19 -16.64 -42.44 28.50
CA ALA A 19 -17.01 -41.04 28.69
C ALA A 19 -18.31 -40.69 27.93
N ARG A 20 -19.07 -39.71 28.44
CA ARG A 20 -20.32 -39.29 27.80
C ARG A 20 -20.02 -38.47 26.56
N GLN A 21 -20.63 -38.85 25.43
CA GLN A 21 -20.39 -38.20 24.14
C GLN A 21 -21.71 -37.95 23.42
N GLY A 22 -21.92 -36.72 22.99
CA GLY A 22 -23.11 -36.30 22.25
C GLY A 22 -22.97 -36.47 20.74
N SER A 23 -21.79 -36.21 20.20
CA SER A 23 -21.49 -36.30 18.77
C SER A 23 -20.00 -36.62 18.56
N ILE A 24 -19.68 -37.28 17.44
CA ILE A 24 -18.29 -37.48 16.97
C ILE A 24 -17.67 -36.20 16.40
N ARG A 25 -18.46 -35.13 16.19
CA ARG A 25 -17.97 -33.84 15.65
C ARG A 25 -17.76 -32.77 16.72
N ALA A 26 -17.78 -33.15 18.00
CA ALA A 26 -17.45 -32.21 19.07
C ALA A 26 -15.95 -31.83 19.03
N PRO A 27 -15.58 -30.62 19.49
CA PRO A 27 -14.24 -30.05 19.24
C PRO A 27 -13.07 -30.85 19.79
N HIS A 28 -13.28 -31.61 20.87
CA HIS A 28 -12.26 -32.46 21.48
C HIS A 28 -12.01 -33.76 20.70
N TRP A 29 -12.86 -34.12 19.75
CA TRP A 29 -12.62 -35.26 18.86
C TRP A 29 -11.71 -34.88 17.71
N ARG A 30 -10.87 -35.83 17.28
CA ARG A 30 -10.10 -35.70 16.03
C ARG A 30 -11.07 -35.60 14.85
N GLY A 31 -10.91 -34.59 14.02
CA GLY A 31 -11.86 -34.27 12.95
C GLY A 31 -13.19 -33.70 13.45
N GLY A 32 -13.23 -33.19 14.68
CA GLY A 32 -14.31 -32.37 15.23
C GLY A 32 -14.30 -30.93 14.70
N GLY A 33 -15.32 -30.16 15.06
CA GLY A 33 -15.39 -28.75 14.67
C GLY A 33 -14.44 -27.85 15.47
N THR A 34 -13.89 -26.83 14.81
CA THR A 34 -13.10 -25.77 15.46
C THR A 34 -14.04 -24.74 16.07
N VAL A 35 -13.94 -24.48 17.39
CA VAL A 35 -14.82 -23.53 18.11
C VAL A 35 -14.46 -22.08 17.77
N PHE A 36 -13.19 -21.72 17.89
CA PHE A 36 -12.68 -20.37 17.62
C PHE A 36 -11.77 -20.40 16.39
N GLY A 37 -12.34 -20.79 15.25
CA GLY A 37 -11.63 -20.79 13.97
C GLY A 37 -11.64 -19.41 13.30
N PRO A 38 -10.70 -19.15 12.36
CA PRO A 38 -10.75 -17.95 11.54
C PRO A 38 -12.04 -17.96 10.70
N GLN A 39 -12.78 -16.85 10.75
CA GLN A 39 -13.96 -16.60 9.93
C GLN A 39 -13.61 -15.55 8.86
N PRO A 40 -14.20 -15.63 7.65
CA PRO A 40 -14.08 -14.55 6.67
C PRO A 40 -14.58 -13.24 7.29
N ARG A 41 -13.71 -12.23 7.37
CA ARG A 41 -14.06 -10.90 7.87
C ARG A 41 -13.30 -9.83 7.09
N SER A 42 -13.90 -8.64 7.03
CA SER A 42 -13.21 -7.48 6.48
C SER A 42 -12.20 -6.92 7.48
N TYR A 43 -11.01 -6.57 6.99
CA TYR A 43 -9.97 -5.86 7.75
C TYR A 43 -9.88 -4.38 7.39
N ALA A 44 -10.78 -3.89 6.52
CA ALA A 44 -10.79 -2.50 6.11
C ALA A 44 -11.12 -1.58 7.29
N LYS A 45 -10.24 -0.60 7.56
CA LYS A 45 -10.46 0.43 8.58
C LYS A 45 -10.70 1.77 7.89
N ARG A 46 -11.80 2.44 8.24
CA ARG A 46 -12.10 3.79 7.73
C ARG A 46 -11.16 4.80 8.39
N MET A 47 -10.48 5.60 7.59
CA MET A 47 -9.63 6.70 8.06
C MET A 47 -10.16 8.05 7.54
N PRO A 48 -10.18 9.11 8.38
CA PRO A 48 -10.55 10.45 7.95
C PRO A 48 -9.69 10.94 6.77
N ARG A 49 -10.29 11.71 5.85
CA ARG A 49 -9.59 12.27 4.69
C ARG A 49 -8.45 13.20 5.11
N LYS A 50 -8.66 14.03 6.14
CA LYS A 50 -7.65 14.95 6.69
C LYS A 50 -6.41 14.19 7.18
N MET A 51 -6.60 13.10 7.93
CA MET A 51 -5.51 12.26 8.43
C MET A 51 -4.69 11.62 7.29
N ARG A 52 -5.35 11.14 6.23
CA ARG A 52 -4.66 10.59 5.05
C ARG A 52 -3.82 11.64 4.32
N ARG A 53 -4.37 12.85 4.14
CA ARG A 53 -3.64 13.97 3.52
C ARG A 53 -2.45 14.42 4.38
N LEU A 54 -2.63 14.48 5.70
CA LEU A 54 -1.54 14.81 6.63
C LEU A 54 -0.41 13.79 6.55
N ALA A 55 -0.72 12.50 6.49
CA ALA A 55 0.27 11.44 6.35
C ALA A 55 1.06 11.56 5.03
N LEU A 56 0.41 11.93 3.92
CA LEU A 56 1.09 12.20 2.65
C LEU A 56 2.02 13.41 2.74
N ARG A 57 1.53 14.54 3.30
CA ARG A 57 2.35 15.74 3.51
C ARG A 57 3.58 15.43 4.36
N SER A 58 3.38 14.75 5.50
CA SER A 58 4.47 14.36 6.40
C SER A 58 5.49 13.44 5.73
N ALA A 59 5.03 12.43 4.98
CA ALA A 59 5.93 11.54 4.24
C ALA A 59 6.76 12.29 3.19
N LEU A 60 6.13 13.21 2.43
CA LEU A 60 6.83 14.06 1.47
C LEU A 60 7.85 14.98 2.15
N THR A 61 7.52 15.58 3.29
CA THR A 61 8.44 16.42 4.06
C THR A 61 9.67 15.63 4.52
N VAL A 62 9.48 14.41 5.04
CA VAL A 62 10.59 13.54 5.46
C VAL A 62 11.50 13.20 4.27
N LYS A 63 10.91 12.88 3.11
CA LYS A 63 11.66 12.59 1.88
C LYS A 63 12.42 13.81 1.36
N ALA A 64 11.82 14.99 1.44
CA ALA A 64 12.47 16.24 1.07
C ALA A 64 13.65 16.56 2.00
N GLN A 65 13.48 16.41 3.31
CA GLN A 65 14.54 16.60 4.31
C GLN A 65 15.72 15.63 4.11
N ALA A 66 15.43 14.40 3.71
CA ALA A 66 16.43 13.39 3.40
C ALA A 66 17.12 13.58 2.02
N GLN A 67 16.75 14.62 1.26
CA GLN A 67 17.24 14.86 -0.11
C GLN A 67 16.96 13.69 -1.06
N GLU A 68 15.87 12.94 -0.83
CA GLU A 68 15.50 11.76 -1.61
C GLU A 68 14.53 12.07 -2.76
N ILE A 69 14.28 13.36 -3.04
CA ILE A 69 13.40 13.81 -4.12
C ILE A 69 14.24 14.41 -5.24
N ILE A 70 14.13 13.83 -6.43
CA ILE A 70 14.76 14.31 -7.65
C ILE A 70 13.68 14.93 -8.53
N VAL A 71 13.87 16.20 -8.88
CA VAL A 71 12.96 16.94 -9.76
C VAL A 71 13.55 17.04 -11.15
N LEU A 72 12.75 16.67 -12.15
CA LEU A 72 13.09 16.81 -13.57
C LEU A 72 12.30 17.96 -14.18
N ASP A 73 12.85 18.65 -15.18
CA ASP A 73 12.08 19.67 -15.92
C ASP A 73 10.97 19.03 -16.73
N GLU A 74 11.33 18.04 -17.55
CA GLU A 74 10.41 17.29 -18.38
C GLU A 74 10.84 15.82 -18.44
N LEU A 75 9.86 14.94 -18.61
CA LEU A 75 10.09 13.52 -18.84
C LEU A 75 9.26 13.06 -20.04
N SER A 76 9.90 13.05 -21.20
CA SER A 76 9.33 12.57 -22.46
C SER A 76 10.27 11.57 -23.13
N MET A 77 9.70 10.65 -23.90
CA MET A 77 10.48 9.73 -24.73
C MET A 77 9.76 9.52 -26.06
N ASP A 78 10.52 9.56 -27.14
CA ASP A 78 9.99 9.41 -28.50
C ASP A 78 9.50 7.97 -28.78
N ALA A 79 10.15 6.97 -28.17
CA ALA A 79 9.83 5.56 -28.36
C ALA A 79 10.01 4.77 -27.05
N PRO A 80 9.22 3.71 -26.84
CA PRO A 80 9.36 2.86 -25.66
C PRO A 80 10.68 2.06 -25.72
N ARG A 81 11.66 2.44 -24.90
CA ARG A 81 12.98 1.82 -24.82
C ARG A 81 13.45 1.70 -23.37
N THR A 82 13.43 0.48 -22.85
CA THR A 82 13.87 0.16 -21.47
C THR A 82 15.33 0.53 -21.22
N LYS A 83 16.21 0.27 -22.19
CA LYS A 83 17.65 0.61 -22.06
C LYS A 83 17.90 2.11 -21.95
N ALA A 84 17.08 2.93 -22.60
CA ALA A 84 17.19 4.39 -22.47
C ALA A 84 16.76 4.85 -21.08
N MET A 85 15.70 4.24 -20.53
CA MET A 85 15.25 4.50 -19.16
C MET A 85 16.28 4.05 -18.11
N ASP A 86 16.88 2.87 -18.28
CA ASP A 86 17.94 2.34 -17.40
C ASP A 86 19.14 3.29 -17.37
N ALA A 87 19.62 3.72 -18.54
CA ALA A 87 20.70 4.70 -18.65
C ALA A 87 20.36 6.04 -18.00
N MET A 88 19.10 6.49 -18.08
CA MET A 88 18.63 7.70 -17.39
C MET A 88 18.64 7.52 -15.87
N MET A 89 18.20 6.38 -15.36
CA MET A 89 18.21 6.07 -13.92
C MET A 89 19.66 6.00 -13.38
N ASP A 90 20.57 5.39 -14.14
CA ASP A 90 22.00 5.35 -13.81
C ASP A 90 22.62 6.75 -13.79
N ALA A 91 22.28 7.60 -14.78
CA ALA A 91 22.76 8.99 -14.83
C ALA A 91 22.26 9.84 -13.66
N LEU A 92 21.07 9.53 -13.13
CA LEU A 92 20.50 10.15 -11.94
C LEU A 92 21.04 9.56 -10.63
N GLY A 93 21.90 8.54 -10.69
CA GLY A 93 22.49 7.88 -9.53
C GLY A 93 21.50 7.02 -8.74
N VAL A 94 20.44 6.55 -9.38
CA VAL A 94 19.35 5.82 -8.73
C VAL A 94 19.54 4.32 -8.89
N GLU A 95 20.34 3.74 -7.99
CA GLU A 95 20.78 2.35 -8.16
C GLU A 95 19.65 1.33 -7.94
N ARG A 96 18.92 1.42 -6.81
CA ARG A 96 17.94 0.40 -6.42
C ARG A 96 16.85 1.04 -5.55
N ASN A 97 15.59 0.99 -6.01
CA ASN A 97 14.36 1.39 -5.32
C ASN A 97 13.89 2.84 -5.56
N ALA A 98 13.34 3.08 -6.76
CA ALA A 98 12.84 4.37 -7.23
C ALA A 98 11.32 4.38 -7.45
N LEU A 99 10.66 5.48 -7.06
CA LEU A 99 9.28 5.79 -7.42
C LEU A 99 9.27 6.91 -8.47
N LEU A 100 8.81 6.60 -9.67
CA LEU A 100 8.62 7.57 -10.75
C LEU A 100 7.17 8.06 -10.74
N LEU A 101 6.98 9.37 -10.54
CA LEU A 101 5.67 10.01 -10.57
C LEU A 101 5.43 10.69 -11.92
N LEU A 102 4.36 10.31 -12.61
CA LEU A 102 3.94 10.94 -13.85
C LEU A 102 2.76 11.90 -13.60
N PRO A 103 2.72 13.07 -14.26
CA PRO A 103 1.57 13.97 -14.15
C PRO A 103 0.32 13.32 -14.74
N GLU A 104 0.47 12.70 -15.91
CA GLU A 104 -0.59 12.04 -16.67
C GLU A 104 -0.14 10.67 -17.22
N ALA A 105 -1.04 9.99 -17.94
CA ALA A 105 -0.73 8.74 -18.61
C ALA A 105 0.25 9.01 -19.76
N ASN A 106 1.38 8.29 -19.78
CA ASN A 106 2.33 8.34 -20.89
C ASN A 106 2.82 6.93 -21.20
N ASP A 107 2.28 6.33 -22.26
CA ASP A 107 2.55 4.93 -22.61
C ASP A 107 4.03 4.68 -22.92
N ASN A 108 4.74 5.63 -23.54
CA ASN A 108 6.16 5.47 -23.86
C ASN A 108 6.99 5.33 -22.57
N VAL A 109 6.73 6.20 -21.59
CA VAL A 109 7.39 6.18 -20.29
C VAL A 109 6.97 4.96 -19.47
N GLU A 110 5.66 4.69 -19.42
CA GLU A 110 5.10 3.55 -18.71
C GLU A 110 5.68 2.22 -19.21
N LEU A 111 5.71 2.00 -20.53
CA LEU A 111 6.24 0.77 -21.13
C LEU A 111 7.74 0.60 -20.94
N SER A 112 8.51 1.69 -20.90
CA SER A 112 9.96 1.62 -20.77
C SER A 112 10.43 1.36 -19.35
N ALA A 113 9.72 1.87 -18.34
CA ALA A 113 10.07 1.62 -16.95
C ALA A 113 9.41 0.35 -16.37
N ARG A 114 8.32 -0.16 -16.95
CA ARG A 114 7.59 -1.34 -16.44
C ARG A 114 8.45 -2.60 -16.27
N ASN A 115 9.48 -2.78 -17.10
CA ASN A 115 10.35 -3.96 -17.02
C ASN A 115 11.49 -3.83 -15.98
N LEU A 116 11.69 -2.64 -15.40
CA LEU A 116 12.75 -2.41 -14.42
C LEU A 116 12.25 -2.84 -13.02
N PRO A 117 12.86 -3.86 -12.39
CA PRO A 117 12.35 -4.42 -11.14
C PRO A 117 12.48 -3.46 -9.94
N TYR A 118 13.37 -2.48 -10.05
CA TYR A 118 13.68 -1.52 -8.99
C TYR A 118 12.96 -0.17 -9.15
N VAL A 119 12.19 0.01 -10.22
CA VAL A 119 11.40 1.22 -10.48
C VAL A 119 9.93 0.88 -10.42
N LYS A 120 9.15 1.69 -9.70
CA LYS A 120 7.69 1.68 -9.80
C LYS A 120 7.21 2.98 -10.38
N ILE A 121 6.27 2.89 -11.31
CA ILE A 121 5.62 4.05 -11.90
C ILE A 121 4.27 4.23 -11.21
N LEU A 122 3.95 5.46 -10.89
CA LEU A 122 2.67 5.85 -10.34
C LEU A 122 2.28 7.20 -10.93
N ARG A 123 0.99 7.43 -11.14
CA ARG A 123 0.53 8.77 -11.52
C ARG A 123 0.43 9.64 -10.26
N ALA A 124 0.68 10.93 -10.39
CA ALA A 124 0.60 11.90 -9.30
C ALA A 124 -0.76 11.83 -8.55
N ASN A 125 -1.85 11.59 -9.27
CA ASN A 125 -3.19 11.44 -8.70
C ASN A 125 -3.39 10.19 -7.83
N TYR A 126 -2.58 9.14 -8.02
CA TYR A 126 -2.66 7.88 -7.27
C TYR A 126 -1.65 7.79 -6.12
N LEU A 127 -1.01 8.92 -5.78
CA LEU A 127 -0.01 8.99 -4.73
C LEU A 127 -0.53 8.46 -3.40
N ASN A 128 0.22 7.53 -2.81
CA ASN A 128 -0.13 6.91 -1.55
C ASN A 128 1.08 6.84 -0.60
N VAL A 129 0.78 6.79 0.70
CA VAL A 129 1.81 6.80 1.76
C VAL A 129 2.68 5.53 1.72
N ARG A 130 2.11 4.40 1.33
CA ARG A 130 2.83 3.11 1.28
C ARG A 130 3.96 3.16 0.26
N ASP A 131 3.68 3.67 -0.93
CA ASP A 131 4.67 3.79 -1.99
C ASP A 131 5.69 4.87 -1.65
N LEU A 132 5.26 6.02 -1.13
CA LEU A 132 6.19 7.06 -0.66
C LEU A 132 7.21 6.54 0.37
N LEU A 133 6.80 5.67 1.29
CA LEU A 133 7.71 5.10 2.30
C LEU A 133 8.43 3.84 1.82
N GLY A 134 7.87 3.12 0.84
CA GLY A 134 8.43 1.87 0.33
C GLY A 134 9.61 2.10 -0.61
N TYR A 135 9.63 3.22 -1.34
CA TYR A 135 10.70 3.57 -2.26
C TYR A 135 11.67 4.57 -1.62
N LYS A 136 12.96 4.44 -1.92
CA LYS A 136 13.98 5.34 -1.36
C LYS A 136 13.94 6.67 -2.08
N VAL A 137 14.17 6.67 -3.39
CA VAL A 137 14.22 7.88 -4.22
C VAL A 137 12.88 8.10 -4.91
N ILE A 138 12.42 9.34 -4.96
CA ILE A 138 11.23 9.74 -5.69
C ILE A 138 11.66 10.67 -6.82
N ILE A 139 11.29 10.31 -8.04
CA ILE A 139 11.59 11.08 -9.25
C ILE A 139 10.28 11.65 -9.77
N MET A 140 10.21 12.96 -9.95
CA MET A 140 9.00 13.61 -10.45
C MET A 140 9.34 14.78 -11.38
N PRO A 141 8.68 14.92 -12.55
CA PRO A 141 8.78 16.11 -13.35
C PRO A 141 8.05 17.29 -12.67
N LYS A 142 8.40 18.53 -13.02
CA LYS A 142 7.76 19.75 -12.49
C LYS A 142 6.23 19.70 -12.58
N GLN A 143 5.70 19.23 -13.70
CA GLN A 143 4.26 19.07 -13.93
C GLN A 143 3.60 18.14 -12.90
N ALA A 144 4.28 17.10 -12.43
CA ALA A 144 3.74 16.20 -11.42
C ALA A 144 3.65 16.88 -10.03
N ILE A 145 4.54 17.82 -9.74
CA ILE A 145 4.49 18.62 -8.50
C ILE A 145 3.24 19.50 -8.51
N GLU A 146 2.92 20.13 -9.63
CA GLU A 146 1.71 20.97 -9.76
C GLU A 146 0.43 20.17 -9.50
N VAL A 147 0.36 18.95 -10.06
CA VAL A 147 -0.75 18.04 -9.78
C VAL A 147 -0.83 17.70 -8.30
N ILE A 148 0.29 17.39 -7.65
CA ILE A 148 0.34 17.11 -6.21
C ILE A 148 -0.09 18.32 -5.38
N ALA A 149 0.38 19.51 -5.76
CA ALA A 149 0.03 20.77 -5.12
C ALA A 149 -1.47 21.06 -5.26
N SER A 150 -2.12 20.70 -6.36
CA SER A 150 -3.57 20.94 -6.53
C SER A 150 -4.47 20.23 -5.52
N PHE A 151 -4.04 19.06 -4.99
CA PHE A 151 -4.84 18.29 -4.02
C PHE A 151 -4.26 18.27 -2.61
N LEU A 152 -3.01 18.71 -2.43
CA LEU A 152 -2.34 18.88 -1.13
C LEU A 152 -2.16 20.34 -0.70
N GLY A 153 -2.19 21.33 -1.58
CA GLY A 153 -2.43 22.75 -1.28
C GLY A 153 -3.90 23.06 -1.57
N GLU A 154 -4.67 23.82 -0.82
CA GLU A 154 -4.49 24.87 0.19
C GLU A 154 -5.24 24.46 1.50
N GLU A 155 -5.26 25.16 2.65
CA GLU A 155 -4.84 26.51 3.06
C GLU A 155 -3.84 26.41 4.23
N SER A 156 -2.76 27.16 4.14
CA SER A 156 -2.11 27.75 5.31
C SER A 156 -1.78 29.18 4.91
N GLU A 157 -2.73 30.10 5.07
CA GLU A 157 -2.29 31.41 5.53
C GLU A 157 -1.54 31.15 6.84
N PRO A 158 -0.30 31.63 7.00
CA PRO A 158 0.37 31.53 8.28
C PRO A 158 -0.50 32.27 9.29
N GLU A 159 -1.08 31.56 10.27
CA GLU A 159 -1.47 32.21 11.52
C GLU A 159 -0.24 32.97 11.98
N ALA A 160 -0.32 34.30 11.86
CA ALA A 160 0.66 35.20 12.39
C ALA A 160 0.96 34.74 13.81
N VAL A 161 2.21 34.43 14.07
CA VAL A 161 2.72 34.21 15.41
C VAL A 161 2.27 35.43 16.19
N ALA A 162 1.32 35.25 17.11
CA ALA A 162 1.00 36.25 18.10
C ALA A 162 2.25 36.40 18.96
N GLU A 163 3.11 37.32 18.56
CA GLU A 163 3.90 38.08 19.51
C GLU A 163 2.88 38.82 20.39
N GLU A 164 2.62 38.29 21.57
CA GLU A 164 2.17 39.10 22.70
C GLU A 164 3.13 38.84 23.87
N GLU A 165 3.53 39.97 24.44
CA GLU A 165 4.46 40.21 25.55
C GLU A 165 4.08 39.49 26.86
#